data_AF-A0A2N2S4V2-F1
#
_entry.id   AF-A0A2N2S4V2-F1
#
_cell.length_a   1.000
_cell.length_b   1.000
_cell.length_c   1.000
_cell.angle_alpha   90.00
_cell.angle_beta   90.00
_cell.angle_gamma   90.00
#
_symmetry.space_group_name_H-M   'P 1'
#
loop_
_entity.id
_entity.type
_entity.pdbx_description
1 polymer ?
#
loop_
_entity_poly.entity_id
_entity_poly.type
_entity_poly.pdbx_seq_one_letter_code
_entity_poly.pdbx_strand_id
1 'polypeptide(L)' 'QRLLVGFAEDVTLDSAGRMLVSTVLREFAGLDKEVMLVGQGSHFELWNMEAWRAQLAQVMQDGGFTMPTELEGFSL' A
#
# COMPACT_ATOMS: atom_id res chain seq x y z
N GLN A 1 1.85 18.91 -10.76
CA GLN A 1 0.66 18.19 -10.24
C GLN A 1 -0.15 17.64 -11.41
N ARG A 2 0.16 16.42 -11.89
CA ARG A 2 -0.54 15.69 -12.98
C ARG A 2 -0.09 14.23 -13.17
N LEU A 3 0.81 13.70 -12.33
CA LEU A 3 1.36 12.34 -12.49
C LEU A 3 0.38 11.24 -12.02
N LEU A 4 -0.46 11.52 -11.02
CA LEU A 4 -1.36 10.53 -10.41
C LEU A 4 -2.48 10.04 -11.34
N VAL A 5 -3.01 10.90 -12.22
CA VAL A 5 -4.16 10.55 -13.09
C VAL A 5 -3.72 9.73 -14.33
N GLY A 6 -2.43 9.78 -14.69
CA GLY A 6 -1.92 9.13 -15.91
C GLY A 6 -1.71 7.61 -15.80
N PHE A 7 -1.74 7.05 -14.59
CA PHE A 7 -1.45 5.64 -14.32
C PHE A 7 -2.63 4.89 -13.65
N ALA A 8 -3.82 5.48 -13.63
CA ALA A 8 -5.00 4.79 -13.11
C ALA A 8 -5.50 3.77 -14.15
N GLU A 9 -5.67 2.52 -13.71
CA GLU A 9 -6.17 1.41 -14.53
C GLU A 9 -7.34 0.74 -13.81
N ASP A 10 -8.43 0.48 -14.53
CA ASP A 10 -9.51 -0.36 -14.04
C ASP A 10 -9.08 -1.84 -14.12
N VAL A 11 -9.04 -2.51 -12.97
CA VAL A 11 -8.66 -3.93 -12.88
C VAL A 11 -9.77 -4.70 -12.19
N THR A 12 -10.15 -5.84 -12.76
CA THR A 12 -11.10 -6.78 -12.14
C THR A 12 -10.34 -7.91 -11.46
N LEU A 13 -10.86 -8.35 -10.31
CA LEU A 13 -10.33 -9.54 -9.64
C LEU A 13 -10.72 -10.80 -10.41
N ASP A 14 -9.80 -11.74 -10.51
CA ASP A 14 -10.14 -13.08 -10.97
C ASP A 14 -10.97 -13.84 -9.91
N SER A 15 -11.44 -15.04 -10.26
CA SER A 15 -12.25 -15.87 -9.36
C SER A 15 -11.51 -16.33 -8.09
N ALA A 16 -10.19 -16.17 -8.04
CA ALA A 16 -9.35 -16.46 -6.88
C ALA A 16 -9.03 -15.20 -6.07
N GLY A 17 -9.61 -14.05 -6.41
CA GLY A 17 -9.39 -12.79 -5.70
C GLY A 17 -8.05 -12.12 -6.04
N ARG A 18 -7.42 -12.46 -7.16
CA ARG A 18 -6.13 -11.87 -7.57
C ARG A 18 -6.36 -10.73 -8.57
N MET A 19 -5.52 -9.70 -8.47
CA MET A 19 -5.44 -8.63 -9.47
C MET A 19 -4.10 -8.63 -10.17
N LEU A 20 -4.09 -8.24 -11.44
CA LEU A 20 -2.86 -8.02 -12.19
C LEU A 20 -2.46 -6.55 -12.06
N VAL A 21 -1.32 -6.29 -11.42
CA VAL A 21 -0.70 -4.96 -11.42
C VAL A 21 0.15 -4.82 -12.69
N SER A 22 -0.09 -3.79 -13.49
CA SER A 22 0.65 -3.57 -14.74
C SER A 22 2.13 -3.32 -14.47
N THR A 23 2.98 -3.61 -15.47
CA THR A 23 4.43 -3.43 -15.33
C THR A 23 4.80 -1.98 -15.00
N VAL A 24 4.11 -1.02 -15.62
CA VAL A 24 4.32 0.41 -15.38
C VAL A 24 4.05 0.78 -13.92
N LEU A 25 2.96 0.26 -13.34
CA LEU A 25 2.63 0.49 -11.93
C LEU A 25 3.60 -0.21 -10.97
N ARG A 26 4.06 -1.43 -11.32
CA ARG A 26 5.08 -2.14 -10.54
C ARG A 26 6.40 -1.38 -10.52
N GLU A 27 6.86 -0.88 -11.67
CA GLU A 27 8.08 -0.09 -11.79
C GLU A 27 7.96 1.23 -11.03
N PHE A 28 6.82 1.93 -11.15
CA PHE A 28 6.56 3.17 -10.44
C PHE A 28 6.63 2.99 -8.91
N ALA A 29 6.00 1.95 -8.38
CA ALA A 29 5.96 1.68 -6.94
C ALA A 29 7.17 0.84 -6.44
N GLY A 30 8.09 0.47 -7.33
CA GLY A 30 9.23 -0.39 -6.99
C GLY A 30 8.84 -1.76 -6.46
N LEU A 31 7.69 -2.31 -6.88
CA LEU A 31 7.20 -3.60 -6.39
C LEU A 31 8.06 -4.75 -6.93
N ASP A 32 8.45 -5.65 -6.03
CA ASP A 32 9.13 -6.90 -6.36
C ASP A 32 8.36 -8.09 -5.75
N LYS A 33 9.02 -9.22 -5.49
CA LYS A 33 8.43 -10.47 -5.02
C LYS A 33 7.62 -10.32 -3.73
N GLU A 34 8.09 -9.52 -2.78
CA GLU A 34 7.41 -9.29 -1.50
C GLU A 34 6.78 -7.90 -1.47
N VAL A 35 5.47 -7.87 -1.20
CA VAL A 35 4.69 -6.65 -1.11
C VAL A 35 3.92 -6.61 0.19
N MET A 36 3.66 -5.40 0.69
CA MET A 36 2.76 -5.16 1.82
C MET A 36 1.48 -4.52 1.31
N LEU A 37 0.33 -5.03 1.75
CA LEU A 37 -0.97 -4.41 1.52
C LEU A 37 -1.42 -3.72 2.80
N VAL A 38 -1.71 -2.43 2.70
CA VAL A 38 -2.14 -1.60 3.84
C VAL A 38 -3.51 -1.01 3.55
N GLY A 39 -4.48 -1.25 4.43
CA GLY A 39 -5.80 -0.63 4.32
C GLY A 39 -5.80 0.82 4.81
N GLN A 40 -6.36 1.73 4.02
CA GLN A 40 -6.53 3.15 4.32
C GLN A 40 -8.02 3.54 4.33
N GLY A 41 -8.85 2.68 4.92
CA GLY A 41 -10.30 2.85 5.00
C GLY A 41 -11.02 2.69 3.65
N SER A 42 -11.03 3.73 2.83
CA SER A 42 -11.74 3.78 1.54
C SER A 42 -10.98 3.12 0.38
N HIS A 43 -9.69 2.88 0.56
CA HIS A 43 -8.79 2.28 -0.42
C HIS A 43 -7.71 1.49 0.32
N PHE A 44 -6.85 0.82 -0.43
CA PHE A 44 -5.65 0.20 0.09
C PHE A 44 -4.45 0.69 -0.70
N GLU A 45 -3.27 0.56 -0.09
CA GLU A 45 -1.98 0.84 -0.69
C GLU A 45 -1.20 -0.46 -0.84
N LEU A 46 -0.42 -0.55 -1.92
CA LEU A 46 0.56 -1.60 -2.13
C LEU A 46 1.96 -1.00 -2.02
N TRP A 47 2.78 -1.60 -1.17
CA TRP A 47 4.13 -1.15 -0.90
C TRP A 47 5.13 -2.25 -1.23
N ASN A 48 6.31 -1.85 -1.72
CA ASN A 48 7.48 -2.72 -1.64
C ASN A 48 7.78 -3.03 -0.17
N MET A 49 8.08 -4.29 0.15
CA MET A 49 8.28 -4.73 1.53
C MET A 49 9.46 -4.01 2.23
N GLU A 50 10.56 -3.75 1.53
CA GLU A 50 11.72 -3.06 2.11
C GLU A 50 11.41 -1.59 2.38
N ALA A 51 10.76 -0.93 1.42
CA ALA A 51 10.31 0.46 1.57
C ALA A 51 9.34 0.60 2.75
N TRP A 52 8.40 -0.33 2.91
CA TRP A 52 7.47 -0.37 4.03
C TRP A 52 8.20 -0.50 5.38
N ARG A 53 9.17 -1.41 5.49
CA ARG A 53 9.96 -1.59 6.72
C ARG A 53 10.75 -0.34 7.08
N ALA A 54 11.35 0.32 6.10
CA ALA A 54 12.07 1.58 6.31
C ALA A 54 11.12 2.68 6.79
N GLN A 55 9.95 2.81 6.17
CA GLN A 55 8.92 3.77 6.58
C GLN A 55 8.44 3.51 8.02
N LEU A 56 8.16 2.26 8.35
CA LEU A 56 7.73 1.88 9.70
C LEU A 56 8.81 2.19 10.74
N ALA A 57 10.08 1.86 10.43
CA ALA A 57 11.19 2.16 11.32
C ALA A 57 11.33 3.67 11.58
N GLN A 58 11.15 4.50 10.56
CA GLN A 58 11.16 5.96 10.68
C GLN A 58 10.01 6.46 11.57
N VAL A 59 8.78 6.00 11.31
CA VAL A 59 7.59 6.39 12.11
C VAL A 59 7.73 5.99 13.58
N MET A 60 8.30 4.81 13.85
CA MET A 60 8.55 4.34 15.21
C MET A 60 9.62 5.16 15.94
N GLN A 61 10.65 5.63 15.22
CA GLN A 61 11.70 6.49 15.79
C GLN A 61 11.20 7.90 16.10
N ASP A 62 10.30 8.43 15.28
CA ASP A 62 9.73 9.76 15.44
C ASP A 62 8.62 9.83 16.51
N GLY A 63 8.32 8.71 17.19
CA GLY A 63 7.29 8.64 18.24
C GLY A 63 5.87 8.95 17.76
N GLY A 64 5.67 9.04 16.45
CA GLY A 64 4.48 9.61 15.81
C GLY A 64 3.37 8.62 15.50
N PHE A 65 3.34 7.45 16.13
CA PHE A 65 2.24 6.51 15.96
C PHE A 65 1.17 6.75 17.03
N THR A 66 0.34 7.77 16.82
CA THR A 66 -0.98 7.84 17.45
C THR A 66 -1.92 6.99 16.63
N MET A 67 -2.33 5.82 17.15
CA MET A 67 -3.45 5.09 16.58
C MET A 67 -4.65 6.04 16.49
N PRO A 68 -5.23 6.28 15.30
CA PRO A 68 -6.53 6.92 15.20
C PRO A 68 -7.50 6.14 16.08
N THR A 69 -8.28 6.84 16.90
CA THR A 69 -9.21 6.22 17.87
C THR A 69 -10.23 5.30 17.16
N GLU A 70 -10.47 5.52 15.86
CA GLU A 70 -11.30 4.70 14.99
C GLU A 70 -10.73 3.29 14.70
N LEU A 71 -9.44 3.07 14.95
CA LEU A 71 -8.77 1.77 14.79
C LEU A 71 -8.60 1.02 16.13
N GLU A 72 -9.04 1.60 17.26
CA GLU A 72 -9.11 0.89 18.54
C GLU A 72 -10.15 -0.23 18.46
N GLY A 73 -9.69 -1.47 18.27
CA GLY A 73 -10.56 -2.66 18.21
C GLY A 73 -10.33 -3.55 16.99
N PHE A 74 -9.56 -3.10 15.99
CA PHE A 74 -9.06 -3.97 14.94
C PHE A 74 -7.75 -4.63 15.38
N SER A 75 -7.86 -5.84 15.95
CA SER A 75 -6.73 -6.76 16.07
C SER A 75 -6.61 -7.58 14.78
N LEU A 76 -5.39 -7.76 14.28
CA LEU A 76 -5.07 -8.87 13.39
C LEU A 76 -5.23 -10.21 14.12
#